data_AF-H0QP64-F1
#
_entry.id   AF-H0QP64-F1
#
_cell.length_a   1.000
_cell.length_b   1.000
_cell.length_c   1.000
_cell.angle_alpha   90.00
_cell.angle_beta   90.00
_cell.angle_gamma   90.00
#
_symmetry.space_group_name_H-M   'P 1'
#
loop_
_entity.id
_entity.type
_entity.pdbx_description
1 polymer ?
#
loop_
_entity_poly.entity_id
_entity_poly.type
_entity_poly.pdbx_seq_one_letter_code
_entity_poly.pdbx_strand_id
1 'polypeptide(L)'
;MSIFSSAVLTRRRPAGRRASALLSFMIATAVGFVPGPRLDDGAPPAPESTVTEASPRASAAPTGDAQAQPPASRPSPQPARSASALPGDEAPGDAETGNETLLGNDVSWPQCSGDLPEGPAFAIVGVNNGLANTTNPCLHQQLDWADDSAGGTGQPRLALYVNTANPGLRGSWWPTNNEYGGEVVANPYGTCQGQDDAACAYMYGYAKAFDDAYLRTISEPGTYLWWLDVETGNSWSGDRNANRADLEGMADFFHSIGARVGIYSSARQWGQIVGEVGSASSLYSLPSWLAGARTAGGAASMCSAAPLTAGGRVVLTQFVADGFDHDHSCI
;
A
#
# COMPACT_ATOMS: atom_id res chain seq x y z
N MET A 1 42.50 -35.62 26.26
CA MET A 1 42.70 -35.93 27.69
C MET A 1 42.03 -34.81 28.49
N SER A 2 40.82 -35.08 28.96
CA SER A 2 40.04 -34.24 29.89
C SER A 2 40.73 -34.16 31.25
N ILE A 3 40.60 -33.06 32.00
CA ILE A 3 40.11 -33.03 33.39
C ILE A 3 39.39 -31.69 33.66
N PHE A 4 38.18 -31.79 34.20
CA PHE A 4 37.26 -30.74 34.66
C PHE A 4 37.72 -30.04 35.95
N SER A 5 37.25 -28.81 36.20
CA SER A 5 36.57 -28.52 37.48
C SER A 5 35.74 -27.23 37.43
N SER A 6 34.46 -27.37 37.79
CA SER A 6 33.44 -26.33 37.89
C SER A 6 33.46 -25.65 39.26
N ALA A 7 33.13 -24.36 39.34
CA ALA A 7 32.66 -23.74 40.57
C ALA A 7 31.49 -22.78 40.28
N VAL A 8 30.39 -23.09 40.95
CA VAL A 8 29.06 -22.47 40.90
C VAL A 8 29.07 -21.16 41.70
N LEU A 9 28.54 -20.07 41.14
CA LEU A 9 28.16 -18.89 41.92
C LEU A 9 26.68 -18.96 42.30
N THR A 10 26.45 -19.20 43.58
CA THR A 10 25.13 -19.30 44.21
C THR A 10 24.65 -17.91 44.67
N ARG A 11 23.40 -17.55 44.32
CA ARG A 11 22.67 -16.40 44.88
C ARG A 11 22.51 -16.54 46.40
N ARG A 12 22.73 -15.45 47.16
CA ARG A 12 22.18 -15.27 48.51
C ARG A 12 21.59 -13.87 48.68
N ARG A 13 20.31 -13.83 49.09
CA ARG A 13 19.57 -12.67 49.61
C ARG A 13 20.11 -12.27 50.99
N PRO A 14 20.00 -11.00 51.42
CA PRO A 14 19.87 -10.66 52.82
C PRO A 14 18.40 -10.42 53.22
N ALA A 15 18.05 -10.90 54.41
CA ALA A 15 16.77 -10.72 55.07
C ALA A 15 16.85 -9.60 56.11
N GLY A 16 15.87 -8.69 56.06
CA GLY A 16 15.06 -8.18 57.17
C GLY A 16 15.69 -7.56 58.43
N ARG A 17 15.32 -6.30 58.70
CA ARG A 17 14.91 -5.65 59.98
C ARG A 17 15.02 -4.12 59.79
N ARG A 18 14.11 -3.22 60.17
CA ARG A 18 13.10 -3.15 61.25
C ARG A 18 11.98 -2.16 60.85
N ALA A 19 10.80 -2.37 61.43
CA ALA A 19 9.63 -1.51 61.37
C ALA A 19 9.87 -0.13 62.01
N SER A 20 9.21 0.89 61.48
CA SER A 20 8.86 2.12 62.19
C SER A 20 7.48 2.55 61.73
N ALA A 21 6.55 2.60 62.69
CA ALA A 21 5.19 3.07 62.51
C ALA A 21 5.18 4.60 62.47
N LEU A 22 4.49 5.19 61.49
CA LEU A 22 4.14 6.60 61.48
C LEU A 22 2.72 6.77 60.89
N LEU A 23 1.87 7.31 61.78
CA LEU A 23 0.53 7.86 61.66
C LEU A 23 -0.09 8.04 60.25
N SER A 24 -1.28 7.45 60.10
CA SER A 24 -2.26 7.77 59.07
C SER A 24 -2.86 9.16 59.28
N PHE A 25 -2.81 10.01 58.24
CA PHE A 25 -3.77 11.09 58.01
C PHE A 25 -4.50 10.81 56.69
N MET A 26 -5.80 10.54 56.78
CA MET A 26 -6.69 10.46 55.63
C MET A 26 -7.01 11.89 55.18
N ILE A 27 -6.58 12.28 53.98
CA ILE A 27 -7.15 13.42 53.25
C ILE A 27 -8.01 12.81 52.13
N ALA A 28 -9.32 12.94 52.26
CA ALA A 28 -10.27 12.59 51.23
C ALA A 28 -10.34 13.73 50.21
N THR A 29 -9.63 13.59 49.09
CA THR A 29 -9.89 14.37 47.88
C THR A 29 -10.88 13.62 46.99
N ALA A 30 -12.08 14.19 46.85
CA ALA A 30 -13.09 13.73 45.93
C ALA A 30 -12.62 13.95 44.48
N VAL A 31 -12.25 12.87 43.80
CA VAL A 31 -12.09 12.87 42.34
C VAL A 31 -13.45 12.51 41.76
N GLY A 32 -14.06 13.47 41.06
CA GLY A 32 -15.27 13.24 40.28
C GLY A 32 -14.96 12.28 39.12
N PHE A 33 -15.51 11.08 39.20
CA PHE A 33 -15.60 10.14 38.08
C PHE A 33 -16.65 10.68 37.10
N VAL A 34 -16.22 11.09 35.91
CA VAL A 34 -17.13 11.26 34.76
C VAL A 34 -17.28 9.87 34.11
N PRO A 35 -18.48 9.30 34.03
CA PRO A 35 -18.69 8.01 33.37
C PRO A 35 -18.50 8.19 31.85
N GLY A 36 -17.56 7.46 31.25
CA GLY A 36 -17.48 7.30 29.81
C GLY A 36 -18.71 6.57 29.25
N PRO A 37 -19.11 6.82 27.99
CA PRO A 37 -20.26 6.14 27.40
C PRO A 37 -19.96 4.64 27.23
N ARG A 38 -20.95 3.83 27.60
CA ARG A 38 -21.00 2.38 27.39
C ARG A 38 -21.04 2.08 25.88
N LEU A 39 -20.11 1.27 25.41
CA LEU A 39 -20.19 0.57 24.13
C LEU A 39 -20.93 -0.75 24.40
N ASP A 40 -22.25 -0.74 24.28
CA ASP A 40 -23.07 -1.94 24.14
C ASP A 40 -24.37 -1.50 23.46
N ASP A 41 -24.37 -1.55 22.12
CA ASP A 41 -25.56 -1.80 21.29
C ASP A 41 -25.05 -2.25 19.92
N GLY A 42 -25.28 -3.53 19.62
CA GLY A 42 -24.84 -4.18 18.39
C GLY A 42 -25.49 -3.53 17.16
N ALA A 43 -24.65 -3.08 16.22
CA ALA A 43 -25.09 -2.73 14.88
C ALA A 43 -25.48 -4.03 14.13
N PRO A 44 -26.59 -4.05 13.37
CA PRO A 44 -26.92 -5.17 12.50
C PRO A 44 -25.88 -5.30 11.37
N PRO A 45 -25.65 -6.51 10.83
CA PRO A 45 -24.71 -6.71 9.74
C PRO A 45 -25.13 -5.90 8.50
N ALA A 46 -24.14 -5.26 7.87
CA ALA A 46 -24.33 -4.57 6.60
C ALA A 46 -24.80 -5.57 5.51
N PRO A 47 -25.66 -5.14 4.57
CA PRO A 47 -26.06 -6.01 3.46
C PRO A 47 -24.86 -6.36 2.59
N GLU A 48 -24.76 -7.64 2.20
CA GLU A 48 -23.78 -8.15 1.23
C GLU A 48 -23.72 -7.26 0.00
N SER A 49 -22.59 -6.58 -0.17
CA SER A 49 -22.29 -5.90 -1.43
C SER A 49 -21.83 -6.96 -2.40
N THR A 50 -22.67 -7.22 -3.40
CA THR A 50 -22.35 -7.99 -4.59
C THR A 50 -20.98 -7.60 -5.13
N VAL A 51 -20.14 -8.62 -5.33
CA VAL A 51 -18.85 -8.63 -6.04
C VAL A 51 -18.85 -7.57 -7.15
N THR A 52 -18.08 -6.50 -6.95
CA THR A 52 -17.81 -5.52 -8.00
C THR A 52 -16.57 -5.98 -8.74
N GLU A 53 -16.83 -6.43 -9.95
CA GLU A 53 -15.91 -6.78 -11.02
C GLU A 53 -14.87 -5.67 -11.28
N ALA A 54 -13.71 -6.08 -11.83
CA ALA A 54 -12.59 -5.23 -12.20
C ALA A 54 -12.99 -3.90 -12.88
N SER A 55 -12.26 -2.85 -12.54
CA SER A 55 -12.48 -1.48 -13.01
C SER A 55 -12.59 -1.38 -14.56
N PRO A 56 -13.52 -0.59 -15.11
CA PRO A 56 -13.98 -0.75 -16.48
C PRO A 56 -13.02 -0.22 -17.56
N ARG A 57 -12.99 -1.00 -18.64
CA ARG A 57 -12.39 -0.74 -19.95
C ARG A 57 -12.97 0.56 -20.57
N ALA A 58 -12.14 1.56 -20.79
CA ALA A 58 -12.49 2.70 -21.62
C ALA A 58 -12.52 2.29 -23.11
N SER A 59 -13.71 2.11 -23.67
CA SER A 59 -13.93 1.98 -25.12
C SER A 59 -14.75 3.16 -25.62
N ALA A 60 -14.13 3.97 -26.47
CA ALA A 60 -14.80 4.95 -27.30
C ALA A 60 -15.54 4.24 -28.44
N ALA A 61 -16.80 4.61 -28.68
CA ALA A 61 -17.57 4.19 -29.85
C ALA A 61 -17.60 5.32 -30.89
N PRO A 62 -17.55 5.01 -32.20
CA PRO A 62 -18.12 5.86 -33.23
C PRO A 62 -19.55 5.40 -33.58
N THR A 63 -20.38 6.41 -33.85
CA THR A 63 -21.77 6.34 -34.31
C THR A 63 -21.91 5.81 -35.73
N GLY A 64 -23.00 5.07 -36.03
CA GLY A 64 -23.49 4.88 -37.39
C GLY A 64 -24.47 3.70 -37.57
N ASP A 65 -25.77 3.97 -37.47
CA ASP A 65 -26.85 3.07 -37.89
C ASP A 65 -26.97 2.99 -39.42
N ALA A 66 -27.11 1.79 -39.97
CA ALA A 66 -27.91 1.53 -41.17
C ALA A 66 -28.29 0.04 -41.27
N GLN A 67 -29.60 -0.20 -41.37
CA GLN A 67 -30.27 -1.50 -41.49
C GLN A 67 -30.05 -2.19 -42.86
N ALA A 68 -29.98 -3.53 -42.89
CA ALA A 68 -30.62 -4.39 -43.90
C ALA A 68 -30.52 -5.90 -43.56
N GLN A 69 -31.50 -6.66 -44.05
CA GLN A 69 -31.99 -8.02 -43.70
C GLN A 69 -31.16 -9.25 -44.19
N PRO A 70 -31.50 -10.50 -43.75
CA PRO A 70 -30.68 -11.73 -43.87
C PRO A 70 -31.02 -12.56 -45.13
N PRO A 71 -30.23 -13.61 -45.53
CA PRO A 71 -30.56 -14.99 -45.12
C PRO A 71 -29.43 -16.08 -45.16
N ALA A 72 -29.80 -17.28 -44.67
CA ALA A 72 -29.47 -18.65 -45.15
C ALA A 72 -28.22 -19.45 -44.66
N SER A 73 -28.52 -20.38 -43.73
CA SER A 73 -28.17 -21.81 -43.57
C SER A 73 -27.08 -22.54 -44.43
N ARG A 74 -26.09 -23.12 -43.69
CA ARG A 74 -25.43 -24.46 -43.78
C ARG A 74 -24.56 -24.85 -45.02
N PRO A 75 -23.68 -25.90 -44.96
CA PRO A 75 -23.15 -26.72 -43.84
C PRO A 75 -21.60 -26.92 -43.82
N SER A 76 -21.11 -27.57 -42.74
CA SER A 76 -19.74 -28.07 -42.51
C SER A 76 -19.21 -29.05 -43.58
N PRO A 77 -17.87 -29.21 -43.63
CA PRO A 77 -17.32 -30.57 -43.70
C PRO A 77 -16.06 -30.80 -42.83
N GLN A 78 -15.98 -32.00 -42.24
CA GLN A 78 -14.78 -32.71 -41.79
C GLN A 78 -14.84 -34.12 -42.43
N PRO A 79 -13.81 -34.98 -42.38
CA PRO A 79 -12.36 -34.76 -42.36
C PRO A 79 -11.64 -35.63 -43.43
N ALA A 80 -10.33 -35.43 -43.66
CA ALA A 80 -9.52 -36.38 -44.44
C ALA A 80 -8.18 -36.68 -43.75
N ARG A 81 -7.78 -37.95 -43.89
CA ARG A 81 -6.82 -38.71 -43.08
C ARG A 81 -5.34 -38.45 -43.45
N SER A 82 -4.51 -38.59 -42.42
CA SER A 82 -3.15 -39.16 -42.31
C SER A 82 -2.30 -39.41 -43.57
N ALA A 83 -1.04 -38.93 -43.50
CA ALA A 83 0.10 -39.60 -44.13
C ALA A 83 1.41 -39.38 -43.34
N SER A 84 1.96 -40.51 -42.89
CA SER A 84 3.37 -40.93 -42.70
C SER A 84 4.44 -40.00 -42.11
N ALA A 85 5.03 -40.52 -41.03
CA ALA A 85 6.28 -40.10 -40.41
C ALA A 85 7.51 -40.40 -41.27
N LEU A 86 8.52 -39.54 -41.16
CA LEU A 86 9.93 -39.80 -41.47
C LEU A 86 10.77 -39.34 -40.26
N PRO A 87 11.89 -40.02 -39.94
CA PRO A 87 12.74 -39.66 -38.81
C PRO A 87 13.64 -38.48 -39.21
N GLY A 88 13.52 -37.37 -38.50
CA GLY A 88 14.38 -36.19 -38.64
C GLY A 88 15.12 -35.95 -37.34
N ASP A 89 16.42 -35.71 -37.46
CA ASP A 89 17.41 -35.53 -36.40
C ASP A 89 16.93 -34.65 -35.23
N GLU A 90 17.23 -35.11 -34.01
CA GLU A 90 17.16 -34.33 -32.78
C GLU A 90 18.09 -33.11 -32.94
N ALA A 91 17.48 -31.95 -33.24
CA ALA A 91 18.15 -30.68 -33.05
C ALA A 91 18.53 -30.57 -31.56
N PRO A 92 19.74 -30.10 -31.21
CA PRO A 92 20.06 -29.85 -29.82
C PRO A 92 19.03 -28.84 -29.31
N GLY A 93 18.33 -29.21 -28.24
CA GLY A 93 17.42 -28.30 -27.58
C GLY A 93 18.17 -27.02 -27.26
N ASP A 94 17.72 -25.92 -27.85
CA ASP A 94 18.00 -24.59 -27.34
C ASP A 94 17.48 -24.60 -25.91
N ALA A 95 18.39 -24.86 -24.98
CA ALA A 95 18.19 -24.44 -23.60
C ALA A 95 18.12 -22.92 -23.68
N GLU A 96 16.92 -22.39 -23.87
CA GLU A 96 16.61 -21.05 -23.41
C GLU A 96 17.01 -21.06 -21.94
N THR A 97 18.18 -20.49 -21.65
CA THR A 97 18.43 -19.90 -20.35
C THR A 97 17.41 -18.78 -20.23
N GLY A 98 16.17 -19.15 -19.92
CA GLY A 98 15.09 -18.25 -19.63
C GLY A 98 15.59 -17.40 -18.50
N ASN A 99 15.95 -16.16 -18.82
CA ASN A 99 16.16 -15.16 -17.82
C ASN A 99 14.76 -14.87 -17.27
N GLU A 100 14.29 -15.75 -16.38
CA GLU A 100 12.97 -15.62 -15.76
C GLU A 100 12.92 -14.21 -15.18
N THR A 101 12.00 -13.42 -15.71
CA THR A 101 11.84 -12.06 -15.23
C THR A 101 11.34 -12.19 -13.80
N LEU A 102 12.18 -11.81 -12.84
CA LEU A 102 11.84 -11.80 -11.43
C LEU A 102 10.79 -10.71 -11.18
N LEU A 103 9.52 -11.12 -11.14
CA LEU A 103 8.39 -10.24 -10.89
C LEU A 103 8.03 -10.23 -9.41
N GLY A 104 7.57 -9.08 -8.94
CA GLY A 104 6.88 -8.97 -7.67
C GLY A 104 5.37 -8.96 -7.84
N ASN A 105 4.68 -8.90 -6.71
CA ASN A 105 3.24 -8.77 -6.64
C ASN A 105 2.84 -7.80 -5.53
N ASP A 106 1.84 -6.99 -5.81
CA ASP A 106 1.12 -6.25 -4.79
C ASP A 106 -0.25 -6.89 -4.49
N VAL A 107 -0.61 -6.95 -3.20
CA VAL A 107 -1.85 -7.57 -2.72
C VAL A 107 -2.45 -6.77 -1.59
N SER A 108 -3.77 -6.83 -1.45
CA SER A 108 -4.46 -6.25 -0.30
C SER A 108 -5.83 -6.90 -0.05
N TRP A 109 -6.76 -6.17 0.56
CA TRP A 109 -8.07 -6.69 0.97
C TRP A 109 -8.86 -7.43 -0.13
N PRO A 110 -8.75 -7.14 -1.44
CA PRO A 110 -9.50 -7.88 -2.45
C PRO A 110 -9.08 -9.36 -2.51
N GLN A 111 -7.87 -9.70 -2.08
CA GLN A 111 -7.32 -11.05 -2.11
C GLN A 111 -7.50 -11.83 -0.79
N CYS A 112 -8.20 -11.30 0.23
CA CYS A 112 -8.28 -11.96 1.54
C CYS A 112 -8.82 -13.40 1.54
N SER A 113 -9.66 -13.76 0.57
CA SER A 113 -10.27 -15.10 0.48
C SER A 113 -9.68 -15.98 -0.62
N GLY A 114 -8.60 -15.54 -1.28
CA GLY A 114 -7.97 -16.25 -2.39
C GLY A 114 -6.60 -16.81 -2.03
N ASP A 115 -6.13 -17.74 -2.85
CA ASP A 115 -4.71 -18.12 -2.85
C ASP A 115 -3.88 -16.94 -3.37
N LEU A 116 -2.73 -16.70 -2.75
CA LEU A 116 -1.81 -15.64 -3.16
C LEU A 116 -0.72 -16.20 -4.08
N PRO A 117 -0.08 -15.37 -4.92
CA PRO A 117 0.98 -15.82 -5.83
C PRO A 117 2.13 -16.50 -5.07
N GLU A 118 2.61 -17.63 -5.58
CA GLU A 118 3.74 -18.34 -4.98
C GLU A 118 5.08 -17.75 -5.44
N GLY A 119 6.00 -17.59 -4.49
CA GLY A 119 7.39 -17.22 -4.76
C GLY A 119 7.61 -15.89 -5.49
N PRO A 120 6.91 -14.78 -5.15
CA PRO A 120 7.20 -13.49 -5.76
C PRO A 120 8.66 -13.09 -5.45
N ALA A 121 9.28 -12.37 -6.37
CA ALA A 121 10.62 -11.84 -6.13
C ALA A 121 10.62 -10.75 -5.04
N PHE A 122 9.52 -10.03 -4.90
CA PHE A 122 9.24 -9.09 -3.82
C PHE A 122 7.73 -8.92 -3.68
N ALA A 123 7.27 -8.59 -2.49
CA ALA A 123 5.87 -8.38 -2.17
C ALA A 123 5.61 -6.94 -1.74
N ILE A 124 4.44 -6.41 -2.12
CA ILE A 124 3.93 -5.13 -1.64
C ILE A 124 2.57 -5.35 -1.01
N VAL A 125 2.42 -5.05 0.29
CA VAL A 125 1.17 -5.34 1.01
C VAL A 125 0.42 -4.05 1.32
N GLY A 126 -0.84 -3.99 0.89
CA GLY A 126 -1.73 -2.87 1.16
C GLY A 126 -2.21 -2.88 2.60
N VAL A 127 -1.94 -1.81 3.33
CA VAL A 127 -2.16 -1.68 4.77
C VAL A 127 -3.61 -1.30 5.11
N ASN A 128 -4.29 -0.63 4.19
CA ASN A 128 -5.65 -0.15 4.35
C ASN A 128 -6.64 -0.85 3.41
N ASN A 129 -7.94 -0.75 3.71
CA ASN A 129 -9.02 -1.46 3.01
C ASN A 129 -9.74 -0.50 2.04
N GLY A 130 -8.97 0.06 1.09
CA GLY A 130 -9.45 0.98 0.05
C GLY A 130 -9.80 2.39 0.50
N LEU A 131 -9.74 2.68 1.81
CA LEU A 131 -9.91 4.01 2.37
C LEU A 131 -8.76 4.29 3.35
N ALA A 132 -8.27 5.54 3.37
CA ALA A 132 -7.17 5.95 4.22
C ALA A 132 -7.41 5.75 5.74
N ASN A 133 -8.66 5.52 6.16
CA ASN A 133 -9.05 5.33 7.56
C ASN A 133 -9.54 3.91 7.89
N THR A 134 -9.40 2.92 7.00
CA THR A 134 -9.86 1.52 7.23
C THR A 134 -8.69 0.55 7.25
N THR A 135 -8.72 -0.47 8.10
CA THR A 135 -7.67 -1.52 8.17
C THR A 135 -7.94 -2.67 7.22
N ASN A 136 -6.91 -3.12 6.49
CA ASN A 136 -6.97 -4.35 5.71
C ASN A 136 -7.19 -5.55 6.66
N PRO A 137 -8.32 -6.28 6.57
CA PRO A 137 -8.66 -7.34 7.52
C PRO A 137 -7.75 -8.57 7.42
N CYS A 138 -7.02 -8.75 6.31
CA CYS A 138 -6.05 -9.83 6.14
C CYS A 138 -4.60 -9.35 6.15
N LEU A 139 -4.32 -8.14 6.68
CA LEU A 139 -2.97 -7.56 6.70
C LEU A 139 -1.93 -8.52 7.26
N HIS A 140 -2.16 -9.12 8.42
CA HIS A 140 -1.19 -10.05 9.03
C HIS A 140 -0.93 -11.29 8.18
N GLN A 141 -1.97 -11.89 7.61
CA GLN A 141 -1.83 -13.05 6.71
C GLN A 141 -1.01 -12.68 5.47
N GLN A 142 -1.19 -11.48 4.93
CA GLN A 142 -0.45 -11.02 3.75
C GLN A 142 0.98 -10.61 4.08
N LEU A 143 1.25 -10.10 5.29
CA LEU A 143 2.61 -9.89 5.76
C LEU A 143 3.35 -11.23 5.92
N ASP A 144 2.69 -12.25 6.48
CA ASP A 144 3.27 -13.60 6.62
C ASP A 144 3.55 -14.22 5.23
N TRP A 145 2.66 -14.04 4.25
CA TRP A 145 2.90 -14.45 2.86
C TRP A 145 4.09 -13.72 2.23
N ALA A 146 4.22 -12.42 2.49
CA ALA A 146 5.28 -11.60 1.91
C ALA A 146 6.69 -12.01 2.40
N ASP A 147 6.80 -12.62 3.59
CA ASP A 147 8.07 -13.13 4.12
C ASP A 147 8.71 -14.23 3.24
N ASP A 148 7.91 -14.92 2.42
CA ASP A 148 8.37 -15.95 1.48
C ASP A 148 9.00 -15.35 0.19
N SER A 149 9.05 -14.03 0.06
CA SER A 149 9.61 -13.36 -1.13
C SER A 149 11.09 -13.68 -1.36
N ALA A 150 11.41 -14.09 -2.59
CA ALA A 150 12.75 -14.58 -2.93
C ALA A 150 13.85 -13.50 -2.87
N GLY A 151 13.51 -12.26 -3.21
CA GLY A 151 14.46 -11.16 -3.45
C GLY A 151 15.14 -11.24 -4.82
N GLY A 152 16.22 -10.46 -4.99
CA GLY A 152 17.07 -10.53 -6.18
C GLY A 152 16.84 -9.44 -7.25
N THR A 153 15.91 -8.51 -7.02
CA THR A 153 15.52 -7.48 -8.00
C THR A 153 15.97 -6.05 -7.63
N GLY A 154 16.78 -5.90 -6.58
CA GLY A 154 17.11 -4.59 -5.99
C GLY A 154 15.99 -3.96 -5.16
N GLN A 155 14.75 -4.43 -5.30
CA GLN A 155 13.64 -4.02 -4.43
C GLN A 155 13.78 -4.61 -3.02
N PRO A 156 13.21 -3.97 -1.99
CA PRO A 156 12.96 -4.61 -0.71
C PRO A 156 12.14 -5.89 -0.93
N ARG A 157 12.44 -6.96 -0.18
CA ARG A 157 11.63 -8.19 -0.22
C ARG A 157 10.17 -7.94 0.14
N LEU A 158 9.94 -7.03 1.08
CA LEU A 158 8.63 -6.58 1.50
C LEU A 158 8.60 -5.05 1.55
N ALA A 159 7.61 -4.47 0.89
CA ALA A 159 7.23 -3.07 1.00
C ALA A 159 5.73 -2.97 1.33
N LEU A 160 5.29 -1.79 1.72
CA LEU A 160 3.90 -1.54 2.11
C LEU A 160 3.32 -0.47 1.20
N TYR A 161 2.01 -0.51 0.97
CA TYR A 161 1.30 0.61 0.34
C TYR A 161 0.07 1.02 1.14
N VAL A 162 -0.34 2.27 0.96
CA VAL A 162 -1.52 2.85 1.60
C VAL A 162 -2.33 3.63 0.57
N ASN A 163 -3.62 3.32 0.41
CA ASN A 163 -4.55 4.20 -0.29
C ASN A 163 -4.57 5.56 0.41
N THR A 164 -4.15 6.59 -0.30
CA THR A 164 -4.12 7.97 0.20
C THR A 164 -5.43 8.69 -0.11
N ALA A 165 -5.72 9.78 0.59
CA ALA A 165 -6.95 10.54 0.36
C ALA A 165 -6.85 11.95 0.93
N ASN A 166 -7.53 12.89 0.28
CA ASN A 166 -7.80 14.21 0.83
C ASN A 166 -9.31 14.52 0.69
N PRO A 167 -10.17 14.00 1.59
CA PRO A 167 -11.62 14.14 1.47
C PRO A 167 -12.16 15.51 1.90
N GLY A 168 -11.33 16.37 2.51
CA GLY A 168 -11.77 17.62 3.14
C GLY A 168 -12.83 17.36 4.21
N LEU A 169 -13.74 18.32 4.36
CA LEU A 169 -14.84 18.26 5.35
C LEU A 169 -15.89 17.17 5.06
N ARG A 170 -15.74 16.41 3.96
CA ARG A 170 -16.58 15.25 3.64
C ARG A 170 -16.10 13.96 4.32
N GLY A 171 -14.88 13.96 4.85
CA GLY A 171 -14.32 12.83 5.59
C GLY A 171 -15.02 12.61 6.93
N SER A 172 -14.85 11.41 7.51
CA SER A 172 -15.35 11.11 8.85
C SER A 172 -14.62 11.87 9.97
N TRP A 173 -13.43 12.41 9.66
CA TRP A 173 -12.59 13.20 10.55
C TRP A 173 -11.77 14.19 9.73
N TRP A 174 -11.52 15.37 10.29
CA TRP A 174 -10.70 16.43 9.69
C TRP A 174 -9.93 17.16 10.80
N PRO A 175 -8.63 17.48 10.63
CA PRO A 175 -7.84 18.14 11.66
C PRO A 175 -8.30 19.58 11.90
N THR A 176 -8.13 20.07 13.12
CA THR A 176 -8.50 21.44 13.53
C THR A 176 -7.33 22.26 14.08
N ASN A 177 -6.16 21.64 14.20
CA ASN A 177 -4.92 22.22 14.69
C ASN A 177 -3.71 21.47 14.10
N ASN A 178 -2.50 21.89 14.47
CA ASN A 178 -1.25 21.23 14.07
C ASN A 178 -0.79 20.18 15.09
N GLU A 179 -1.71 19.48 15.76
CA GLU A 179 -1.36 18.46 16.74
C GLU A 179 -1.90 17.09 16.31
N TYR A 180 -1.04 16.08 16.32
CA TYR A 180 -1.44 14.69 16.12
C TYR A 180 -0.43 13.73 16.75
N GLY A 181 -0.87 12.56 17.20
CA GLY A 181 0.03 11.57 17.79
C GLY A 181 0.75 12.02 19.08
N GLY A 182 0.27 13.08 19.73
CA GLY A 182 0.91 13.67 20.92
C GLY A 182 2.00 14.70 20.62
N GLU A 183 2.18 15.08 19.35
CA GLU A 183 3.22 16.02 18.90
C GLU A 183 2.61 17.26 18.23
N VAL A 184 3.29 18.40 18.36
CA VAL A 184 3.01 19.61 17.56
C VAL A 184 3.80 19.51 16.26
N VAL A 185 3.10 19.40 15.15
CA VAL A 185 3.68 19.20 13.82
C VAL A 185 4.09 20.53 13.20
N ALA A 186 5.33 20.61 12.73
CA ALA A 186 5.79 21.71 11.89
C ALA A 186 5.10 21.60 10.52
N ASN A 187 4.20 22.53 10.23
CA ASN A 187 3.39 22.52 9.02
C ASN A 187 3.85 23.64 8.07
N PRO A 188 4.42 23.31 6.90
CA PRO A 188 4.94 24.31 5.95
C PRO A 188 3.85 25.17 5.31
N TYR A 189 2.58 24.76 5.42
CA TYR A 189 1.43 25.49 4.92
C TYR A 189 0.78 26.41 5.96
N GLY A 190 1.32 26.46 7.18
CA GLY A 190 0.85 27.32 8.26
C GLY A 190 0.03 26.58 9.31
N THR A 191 -0.86 27.29 10.00
CA THR A 191 -1.68 26.70 11.07
C THR A 191 -2.96 26.12 10.49
N CYS A 192 -3.18 24.82 10.66
CA CYS A 192 -4.49 24.23 10.41
C CYS A 192 -5.51 24.78 11.42
N GLN A 193 -6.67 25.24 10.93
CA GLN A 193 -7.75 25.81 11.73
C GLN A 193 -9.11 25.20 11.37
N GLY A 194 -9.12 23.92 10.97
CA GLY A 194 -10.34 23.19 10.62
C GLY A 194 -10.94 23.57 9.27
N GLN A 195 -10.20 24.26 8.41
CA GLN A 195 -10.64 24.65 7.07
C GLN A 195 -10.29 23.57 6.05
N ASP A 196 -11.01 23.55 4.92
CA ASP A 196 -10.68 22.70 3.77
C ASP A 196 -9.60 23.41 2.92
N ASP A 197 -8.37 23.44 3.44
CA ASP A 197 -7.22 24.11 2.85
C ASP A 197 -5.95 23.26 2.93
N ALA A 198 -4.87 23.74 2.33
CA ALA A 198 -3.60 23.02 2.30
C ALA A 198 -2.97 22.82 3.69
N ALA A 199 -3.20 23.74 4.65
CA ALA A 199 -2.67 23.58 5.99
C ALA A 199 -3.33 22.40 6.71
N CYS A 200 -4.65 22.27 6.63
CA CYS A 200 -5.35 21.13 7.20
C CYS A 200 -5.21 19.85 6.38
N ALA A 201 -5.08 19.93 5.06
CA ALA A 201 -4.79 18.76 4.23
C ALA A 201 -3.44 18.14 4.60
N TYR A 202 -2.39 18.95 4.79
CA TYR A 202 -1.09 18.47 5.28
C TYR A 202 -1.22 17.73 6.63
N MET A 203 -1.98 18.30 7.57
CA MET A 203 -2.21 17.65 8.86
C MET A 203 -3.04 16.36 8.74
N TYR A 204 -3.96 16.30 7.76
CA TYR A 204 -4.75 15.10 7.50
C TYR A 204 -3.85 13.97 7.01
N GLY A 205 -3.00 14.24 6.02
CA GLY A 205 -2.03 13.28 5.50
C GLY A 205 -1.06 12.81 6.57
N TYR A 206 -0.45 13.73 7.34
CA TYR A 206 0.41 13.39 8.47
C TYR A 206 -0.31 12.45 9.46
N ALA A 207 -1.55 12.77 9.80
CA ALA A 207 -2.37 11.96 10.69
C ALA A 207 -2.67 10.56 10.13
N LYS A 208 -2.97 10.44 8.83
CA LYS A 208 -3.26 9.13 8.21
C LYS A 208 -2.01 8.27 8.17
N ALA A 209 -0.86 8.84 7.82
CA ALA A 209 0.40 8.12 7.84
C ALA A 209 0.80 7.67 9.27
N PHE A 210 0.52 8.49 10.29
CA PHE A 210 0.67 8.09 11.70
C PHE A 210 -0.21 6.88 12.05
N ASP A 211 -1.49 6.93 11.68
CA ASP A 211 -2.41 5.82 11.94
C ASP A 211 -1.96 4.56 11.20
N ASP A 212 -1.48 4.71 9.96
CA ASP A 212 -0.95 3.63 9.14
C ASP A 212 0.22 2.91 9.81
N ALA A 213 1.17 3.68 10.37
CA ALA A 213 2.33 3.11 11.04
C ALA A 213 2.02 2.48 12.41
N TYR A 214 1.12 3.09 13.20
CA TYR A 214 1.04 2.76 14.63
C TYR A 214 -0.28 2.14 15.10
N LEU A 215 -1.38 2.32 14.38
CA LEU A 215 -2.68 1.78 14.80
C LEU A 215 -3.04 0.45 14.16
N ARG A 216 -2.23 -0.01 13.19
CA ARG A 216 -2.51 -1.19 12.35
C ARG A 216 -1.57 -2.36 12.61
N THR A 217 -0.95 -2.37 13.79
CA THR A 217 -0.15 -3.50 14.31
C THR A 217 1.01 -3.95 13.40
N ILE A 218 1.58 -3.01 12.64
CA ILE A 218 2.81 -3.21 11.85
C ILE A 218 4.01 -3.11 12.78
N SER A 219 4.89 -4.12 12.73
CA SER A 219 6.11 -4.15 13.54
C SER A 219 7.21 -3.32 12.86
N GLU A 220 7.93 -2.50 13.62
CA GLU A 220 9.05 -1.69 13.09
C GLU A 220 8.71 -0.91 11.80
N PRO A 221 7.63 -0.09 11.79
CA PRO A 221 7.10 0.55 10.57
C PRO A 221 8.13 1.43 9.85
N GLY A 222 9.12 1.96 10.57
CA GLY A 222 10.21 2.76 10.01
C GLY A 222 11.21 1.99 9.16
N THR A 223 11.17 0.65 9.13
CA THR A 223 12.11 -0.16 8.31
C THR A 223 11.64 -0.37 6.88
N TYR A 224 10.34 -0.17 6.62
CA TYR A 224 9.74 -0.43 5.32
C TYR A 224 9.91 0.73 4.33
N LEU A 225 9.75 0.38 3.05
CA LEU A 225 9.37 1.32 2.01
C LEU A 225 7.84 1.40 1.97
N TRP A 226 7.31 2.62 2.03
CA TRP A 226 5.88 2.92 1.96
C TRP A 226 5.55 3.59 0.64
N TRP A 227 4.67 2.96 -0.14
CA TRP A 227 4.11 3.50 -1.36
C TRP A 227 2.82 4.26 -1.06
N LEU A 228 2.81 5.54 -1.43
CA LEU A 228 1.60 6.36 -1.42
C LEU A 228 0.80 6.05 -2.67
N ASP A 229 -0.30 5.32 -2.53
CA ASP A 229 -1.20 4.98 -3.62
C ASP A 229 -2.11 6.19 -3.92
N VAL A 230 -1.87 6.81 -5.08
CA VAL A 230 -2.53 8.02 -5.56
C VAL A 230 -3.37 7.71 -6.80
N GLU A 231 -4.64 7.39 -6.56
CA GLU A 231 -5.57 7.02 -7.61
C GLU A 231 -6.89 7.78 -7.56
N THR A 232 -7.51 7.93 -8.72
CA THR A 232 -8.80 8.58 -8.96
C THR A 232 -9.98 7.82 -8.35
N GLY A 233 -9.76 6.57 -7.93
CA GLY A 233 -10.71 5.81 -7.10
C GLY A 233 -10.74 6.29 -5.64
N ASN A 234 -9.69 6.97 -5.17
CA ASN A 234 -9.64 7.49 -3.80
C ASN A 234 -10.41 8.82 -3.68
N SER A 235 -10.61 9.26 -2.44
CA SER A 235 -11.29 10.53 -2.15
C SER A 235 -10.32 11.70 -2.24
N TRP A 236 -10.50 12.60 -3.22
CA TRP A 236 -9.62 13.75 -3.43
C TRP A 236 -10.37 15.07 -3.44
N SER A 237 -9.68 16.12 -2.99
CA SER A 237 -10.12 17.49 -3.17
C SER A 237 -9.99 17.89 -4.65
N GLY A 238 -10.83 18.83 -5.07
CA GLY A 238 -10.67 19.48 -6.37
C GLY A 238 -9.44 20.40 -6.42
N ASP A 239 -8.87 20.75 -5.26
CA ASP A 239 -7.65 21.55 -5.16
C ASP A 239 -6.40 20.66 -5.14
N ARG A 240 -5.64 20.71 -6.24
CA ARG A 240 -4.36 19.99 -6.37
C ARG A 240 -3.31 20.44 -5.38
N ASN A 241 -3.33 21.70 -4.93
CA ASN A 241 -2.40 22.19 -3.93
C ASN A 241 -2.68 21.55 -2.56
N ALA A 242 -3.96 21.39 -2.20
CA ALA A 242 -4.35 20.68 -0.99
C ALA A 242 -3.99 19.18 -1.07
N ASN A 243 -4.22 18.53 -2.22
CA ASN A 243 -3.83 17.13 -2.42
C ASN A 243 -2.31 16.93 -2.33
N ARG A 244 -1.52 17.87 -2.84
CA ARG A 244 -0.05 17.83 -2.68
C ARG A 244 0.36 17.99 -1.22
N ALA A 245 -0.27 18.93 -0.51
CA ALA A 245 0.01 19.16 0.91
C ALA A 245 -0.29 17.91 1.75
N ASP A 246 -1.40 17.22 1.48
CA ASP A 246 -1.74 15.94 2.09
C ASP A 246 -0.63 14.89 1.92
N LEU A 247 -0.20 14.65 0.68
CA LEU A 247 0.87 13.71 0.38
C LEU A 247 2.22 14.12 0.99
N GLU A 248 2.54 15.41 1.02
CA GLU A 248 3.74 15.94 1.71
C GLU A 248 3.68 15.64 3.21
N GLY A 249 2.52 15.81 3.85
CA GLY A 249 2.32 15.46 5.26
C GLY A 249 2.52 13.97 5.53
N MET A 250 2.02 13.11 4.64
CA MET A 250 2.27 11.66 4.73
C MET A 250 3.76 11.34 4.60
N ALA A 251 4.42 11.89 3.58
CA ALA A 251 5.83 11.64 3.32
C ALA A 251 6.72 12.12 4.48
N ASP A 252 6.43 13.30 5.02
CA ASP A 252 7.20 13.89 6.11
C ASP A 252 7.03 13.09 7.41
N PHE A 253 5.83 12.56 7.69
CA PHE A 253 5.64 11.64 8.80
C PHE A 253 6.46 10.35 8.61
N PHE A 254 6.35 9.68 7.46
CA PHE A 254 7.09 8.43 7.25
C PHE A 254 8.61 8.65 7.33
N HIS A 255 9.12 9.73 6.76
CA HIS A 255 10.54 10.10 6.93
C HIS A 255 10.91 10.34 8.39
N SER A 256 10.02 10.95 9.20
CA SER A 256 10.27 11.22 10.62
C SER A 256 10.50 9.95 11.45
N ILE A 257 9.91 8.82 11.05
CA ILE A 257 10.11 7.52 11.69
C ILE A 257 11.22 6.68 11.04
N GLY A 258 11.94 7.24 10.06
CA GLY A 258 13.03 6.59 9.34
C GLY A 258 12.61 5.73 8.14
N ALA A 259 11.32 5.68 7.82
CA ALA A 259 10.81 4.94 6.68
C ALA A 259 11.22 5.60 5.35
N ARG A 260 11.29 4.78 4.30
CA ARG A 260 11.42 5.25 2.91
C ARG A 260 10.03 5.45 2.33
N VAL A 261 9.89 6.40 1.40
CA VAL A 261 8.60 6.71 0.77
C VAL A 261 8.75 6.66 -0.75
N GLY A 262 7.72 6.18 -1.44
CA GLY A 262 7.59 6.23 -2.89
C GLY A 262 6.16 6.60 -3.29
N ILE A 263 5.95 6.90 -4.56
CA ILE A 263 4.64 7.31 -5.09
C ILE A 263 4.18 6.30 -6.13
N TYR A 264 2.96 5.78 -5.96
CA TYR A 264 2.26 4.96 -6.95
C TYR A 264 1.17 5.77 -7.65
N SER A 265 1.19 5.75 -8.98
CA SER A 265 0.09 6.27 -9.80
C SER A 265 0.31 5.92 -11.28
N SER A 266 -0.68 6.18 -12.12
CA SER A 266 -0.43 6.41 -13.55
C SER A 266 -0.19 7.90 -13.81
N ALA A 267 0.58 8.23 -14.84
CA ALA A 267 0.86 9.63 -15.21
C ALA A 267 -0.43 10.46 -15.41
N ARG A 268 -1.49 9.84 -15.96
CA ARG A 268 -2.79 10.49 -16.15
C ARG A 268 -3.45 10.82 -14.81
N GLN A 269 -3.52 9.86 -13.90
CA GLN A 269 -4.17 10.03 -12.60
C GLN A 269 -3.39 11.06 -11.75
N TRP A 270 -2.07 10.95 -11.71
CA TRP A 270 -1.20 11.93 -11.06
C TRP A 270 -1.40 13.36 -11.58
N GLY A 271 -1.42 13.55 -12.90
CA GLY A 271 -1.66 14.85 -13.51
C GLY A 271 -3.05 15.43 -13.19
N GLN A 272 -4.04 14.58 -12.91
CA GLN A 272 -5.37 14.99 -12.51
C GLN A 272 -5.43 15.40 -11.03
N ILE A 273 -4.82 14.61 -10.15
CA ILE A 273 -4.94 14.72 -8.69
C ILE A 273 -3.95 15.72 -8.09
N VAL A 274 -2.67 15.64 -8.50
CA VAL A 274 -1.55 16.38 -7.87
C VAL A 274 -0.95 17.40 -8.84
N GLY A 275 -0.80 17.03 -10.11
CA GLY A 275 -0.14 17.89 -11.11
C GLY A 275 1.36 18.05 -10.86
N GLU A 276 1.90 19.21 -11.24
CA GLU A 276 3.34 19.49 -11.11
C GLU A 276 3.77 19.60 -9.64
N VAL A 277 4.93 19.04 -9.32
CA VAL A 277 5.56 19.13 -8.01
C VAL A 277 6.83 19.96 -8.12
N GLY A 278 6.89 21.05 -7.36
CA GLY A 278 8.05 21.95 -7.33
C GLY A 278 9.23 21.33 -6.57
N SER A 279 10.45 21.78 -6.86
CA SER A 279 11.70 21.23 -6.30
C SER A 279 11.88 21.42 -4.79
N ALA A 280 11.04 22.25 -4.16
CA ALA A 280 11.05 22.45 -2.72
C ALA A 280 10.15 21.44 -1.95
N SER A 281 9.30 20.70 -2.66
CA SER A 281 8.39 19.71 -2.08
C SER A 281 9.15 18.45 -1.63
N SER A 282 8.76 17.86 -0.50
CA SER A 282 9.31 16.57 -0.06
C SER A 282 8.96 15.40 -1.00
N LEU A 283 8.00 15.59 -1.91
CA LEU A 283 7.64 14.62 -2.94
C LEU A 283 8.59 14.64 -4.15
N TYR A 284 9.35 15.73 -4.34
CA TYR A 284 10.01 16.03 -5.61
C TYR A 284 10.98 14.94 -6.09
N SER A 285 11.71 14.32 -5.17
CA SER A 285 12.72 13.30 -5.46
C SER A 285 12.26 11.87 -5.15
N LEU A 286 10.99 11.67 -4.79
CA LEU A 286 10.51 10.34 -4.44
C LEU A 286 10.52 9.39 -5.65
N PRO A 287 10.85 8.11 -5.45
CA PRO A 287 10.76 7.10 -6.50
C PRO A 287 9.32 6.93 -6.96
N SER A 288 9.16 6.63 -8.25
CA SER A 288 7.88 6.38 -8.88
C SER A 288 7.67 4.88 -9.14
N TRP A 289 6.50 4.41 -8.75
CA TRP A 289 5.91 3.14 -9.16
C TRP A 289 4.79 3.45 -10.17
N LEU A 290 5.01 3.11 -11.44
CA LEU A 290 4.09 3.50 -12.52
C LEU A 290 3.09 2.41 -12.85
N ALA A 291 1.80 2.74 -12.73
CA ALA A 291 0.71 1.93 -13.25
C ALA A 291 0.47 2.15 -14.75
N GLY A 292 -0.11 1.15 -15.41
CA GLY A 292 -0.72 1.31 -16.74
C GLY A 292 -0.19 0.42 -17.84
N ALA A 293 0.78 -0.46 -17.55
CA ALA A 293 1.16 -1.51 -18.49
C ALA A 293 0.08 -2.59 -18.57
N ARG A 294 0.00 -3.26 -19.72
CA ARG A 294 -0.95 -4.38 -19.98
C ARG A 294 -0.28 -5.73 -20.07
N THR A 295 1.05 -5.76 -20.10
CA THR A 295 1.87 -6.95 -20.26
C THR A 295 3.20 -6.74 -19.56
N ALA A 296 3.89 -7.83 -19.21
CA ALA A 296 5.24 -7.78 -18.63
C ALA A 296 6.23 -6.99 -19.49
N GLY A 297 6.23 -7.19 -20.81
CA GLY A 297 7.08 -6.43 -21.74
C GLY A 297 6.72 -4.94 -21.81
N GLY A 298 5.44 -4.60 -21.63
CA GLY A 298 4.99 -3.21 -21.49
C GLY A 298 5.50 -2.57 -20.20
N ALA A 299 5.45 -3.31 -19.08
CA ALA A 299 5.95 -2.85 -17.80
C ALA A 299 7.47 -2.60 -17.86
N ALA A 300 8.23 -3.55 -18.39
CA ALA A 300 9.67 -3.38 -18.63
C ALA A 300 9.99 -2.15 -19.49
N SER A 301 9.21 -1.90 -20.54
CA SER A 301 9.39 -0.70 -21.38
C SER A 301 9.10 0.60 -20.61
N MET A 302 8.15 0.58 -19.67
CA MET A 302 7.79 1.72 -18.83
C MET A 302 8.88 2.12 -17.83
N CYS A 303 9.89 1.29 -17.58
CA CYS A 303 11.06 1.69 -16.78
C CYS A 303 11.81 2.91 -17.36
N SER A 304 11.68 3.16 -18.67
CA SER A 304 12.26 4.33 -19.34
C SER A 304 11.30 5.52 -19.46
N ALA A 305 10.09 5.42 -18.89
CA ALA A 305 9.12 6.52 -18.90
C ALA A 305 9.55 7.66 -17.97
N ALA A 306 8.90 8.82 -18.13
CA ALA A 306 9.08 9.91 -17.19
C ALA A 306 8.52 9.53 -15.80
N PRO A 307 9.22 9.86 -14.71
CA PRO A 307 8.70 9.68 -13.35
C PRO A 307 7.50 10.60 -13.07
N LEU A 308 6.77 10.32 -11.99
CA LEU A 308 5.62 11.13 -11.55
C LEU A 308 6.06 12.53 -11.11
N THR A 309 7.25 12.67 -10.55
CA THR A 309 7.86 13.93 -10.13
C THR A 309 9.17 14.16 -10.85
N ALA A 310 9.47 15.41 -11.22
CA ALA A 310 10.61 15.71 -12.10
C ALA A 310 11.98 15.41 -11.49
N GLY A 311 12.10 15.34 -10.15
CA GLY A 311 13.32 14.93 -9.45
C GLY A 311 13.41 13.44 -9.16
N GLY A 312 12.33 12.69 -9.41
CA GLY A 312 12.24 11.26 -9.12
C GLY A 312 12.83 10.37 -10.21
N ARG A 313 12.65 9.07 -10.04
CA ARG A 313 12.99 8.02 -11.02
C ARG A 313 11.93 6.94 -11.00
N VAL A 314 11.66 6.32 -12.14
CA VAL A 314 10.85 5.11 -12.20
C VAL A 314 11.70 3.96 -11.67
N VAL A 315 11.28 3.37 -10.55
CA VAL A 315 11.98 2.21 -9.96
C VAL A 315 11.12 0.95 -10.04
N LEU A 316 9.82 1.11 -10.29
CA LEU A 316 8.85 0.02 -10.32
C LEU A 316 7.75 0.33 -11.35
N THR A 317 7.22 -0.70 -11.99
CA THR A 317 6.10 -0.58 -12.94
C THR A 317 5.13 -1.73 -12.77
N GLN A 318 3.83 -1.47 -12.93
CA GLN A 318 2.78 -2.46 -12.69
C GLN A 318 2.04 -2.83 -13.98
N PHE A 319 1.68 -4.10 -14.10
CA PHE A 319 0.72 -4.62 -15.06
C PHE A 319 -0.18 -5.67 -14.41
N VAL A 320 -1.37 -5.86 -14.98
CA VAL A 320 -2.32 -6.88 -14.50
C VAL A 320 -2.28 -8.09 -15.42
N ALA A 321 -2.13 -9.28 -14.84
CA ALA A 321 -2.22 -10.56 -15.55
C ALA A 321 -2.79 -11.63 -14.63
N ASP A 322 -3.55 -12.58 -15.20
CA ASP A 322 -4.06 -13.76 -14.50
C ASP A 322 -4.81 -13.48 -13.18
N GLY A 323 -5.43 -12.30 -13.07
CA GLY A 323 -6.20 -11.88 -11.90
C GLY A 323 -5.38 -11.25 -10.78
N PHE A 324 -4.09 -11.01 -10.99
CA PHE A 324 -3.18 -10.38 -10.03
C PHE A 324 -2.47 -9.16 -10.60
N ASP A 325 -2.08 -8.28 -9.69
CA ASP A 325 -1.20 -7.16 -9.97
C ASP A 325 0.25 -7.67 -9.88
N HIS A 326 0.99 -7.49 -10.98
CA HIS A 326 2.36 -7.90 -11.12
C HIS A 326 3.25 -6.67 -11.29
N ASP A 327 4.41 -6.72 -10.64
CA ASP A 327 5.36 -5.63 -10.61
C ASP A 327 6.70 -6.00 -11.24
N HIS A 328 7.17 -5.13 -12.11
CA HIS A 328 8.47 -5.22 -12.73
C HIS A 328 9.44 -4.19 -12.14
N SER A 329 10.52 -4.67 -11.54
CA SER A 329 11.60 -3.82 -11.00
C SER A 329 12.40 -3.15 -12.12
N CYS A 330 12.75 -1.87 -11.93
CA CYS A 330 13.56 -1.08 -12.86
C CYS A 330 14.98 -0.78 -12.34
N ILE A 331 15.42 -1.46 -11.27
CA ILE A 331 16.70 -1.21 -10.58
C ILE A 331 17.52 -2.48 -10.38
#